data_AF-A0A2E2MC44-F1
#
_entry.id   AF-A0A2E2MC44-F1
#
_cell.length_a   1.000
_cell.length_b   1.000
_cell.length_c   1.000
_cell.angle_alpha   90.00
_cell.angle_beta   90.00
_cell.angle_gamma   90.00
#
_symmetry.space_group_name_H-M   'P 1'
#
loop_
_entity.id
_entity.type
_entity.pdbx_description
1 polymer ?
#
loop_
_entity_poly.entity_id
_entity_poly.type
_entity_poly.pdbx_seq_one_letter_code
_entity_poly.pdbx_strand_id
1 'polypeptide(L)'
;MFTEENYAITLGVIEWFVRSLNESWFEKAVASVLTSERCAYRMRDGSIVPYGSEEEGQNIADAANSLDHAGMTGAKRHLLNAGSLLTAGDFSGSVRESIHAVESTARKITGANSLKEALAELGKIHEMHPAFTKGLNALYGYTSDAGGIRHPVVDDAGFTVREADALFMFGACAAFIAFLVRVSGD
;
A
#
# COMPACT_ATOMS: atom_id res chain seq x y z
N MET A 1 23.66 -16.61 16.47
CA MET A 1 22.51 -16.74 15.55
C MET A 1 21.90 -15.34 15.30
N PHE A 2 22.75 -14.37 14.95
CA PHE A 2 22.43 -12.98 14.58
C PHE A 2 23.65 -12.47 13.79
N THR A 3 23.99 -13.13 12.69
CA THR A 3 25.28 -12.93 12.00
C THR A 3 25.16 -12.23 10.65
N GLU A 4 23.97 -11.75 10.29
CA GLU A 4 23.80 -10.73 9.25
C GLU A 4 22.76 -9.72 9.76
N GLU A 5 23.15 -8.44 9.83
CA GLU A 5 22.28 -7.34 10.25
C GLU A 5 21.22 -7.08 9.18
N ASN A 6 20.13 -7.85 9.23
CA ASN A 6 18.98 -7.66 8.36
C ASN A 6 17.89 -6.89 9.11
N TYR A 7 17.77 -5.60 8.81
CA TYR A 7 16.78 -4.72 9.43
C TYR A 7 15.35 -5.24 9.23
N ALA A 8 15.05 -5.94 8.12
CA ALA A 8 13.72 -6.48 7.84
C ALA A 8 13.33 -7.56 8.86
N ILE A 9 14.29 -8.40 9.29
CA ILE A 9 14.06 -9.38 10.36
C ILE A 9 13.78 -8.66 11.68
N THR A 10 14.59 -7.65 12.02
CA THR A 10 14.42 -6.88 13.27
C THR A 10 13.06 -6.19 13.32
N LEU A 11 12.69 -5.47 12.27
CA LEU A 11 11.40 -4.79 12.18
C LEU A 11 10.24 -5.79 12.15
N GLY A 12 10.39 -6.92 11.46
CA GLY A 12 9.40 -8.00 11.46
C GLY A 12 9.15 -8.60 12.84
N VAL A 13 10.20 -8.80 13.65
CA VAL A 13 10.08 -9.26 15.04
C VAL A 13 9.36 -8.21 15.89
N ILE A 14 9.69 -6.93 15.74
CA ILE A 14 9.02 -5.84 16.46
C ILE A 14 7.54 -5.78 16.09
N GLU A 15 7.21 -5.81 14.79
CA GLU A 15 5.84 -5.83 14.29
C GLU A 15 5.06 -7.04 14.84
N TRP A 16 5.68 -8.23 14.84
CA TRP A 16 5.11 -9.43 15.42
C TRP A 16 4.79 -9.25 16.91
N PHE A 17 5.70 -8.69 17.71
CA PHE A 17 5.44 -8.41 19.12
C PHE A 17 4.30 -7.40 19.31
N VAL A 18 4.27 -6.32 18.50
CA VAL A 18 3.22 -5.31 18.58
C VAL A 18 1.85 -5.93 18.35
N ARG A 19 1.71 -6.75 17.30
CA ARG A 19 0.45 -7.43 16.99
C ARG A 19 0.10 -8.54 17.99
N SER A 20 1.10 -9.27 18.49
CA SER A 20 0.89 -10.41 19.39
C SER A 20 0.53 -9.99 20.81
N LEU A 21 1.19 -8.94 21.32
CA LEU A 21 0.86 -8.38 22.63
C LEU A 21 -0.46 -7.61 22.58
N ASN A 22 -0.73 -6.91 21.48
CA ASN A 22 -1.93 -6.07 21.31
C ASN A 22 -2.11 -5.05 22.45
N GLU A 23 -0.97 -4.53 22.92
CA GLU A 23 -0.90 -3.59 24.04
C GLU A 23 -0.62 -2.17 23.53
N SER A 24 -1.56 -1.25 23.77
CA SER A 24 -1.48 0.12 23.21
C SER A 24 -0.25 0.91 23.66
N TRP A 25 0.28 0.64 24.86
CA TRP A 25 1.49 1.29 25.35
C TRP A 25 2.72 0.86 24.57
N PHE A 26 2.79 -0.41 24.14
CA PHE A 26 3.94 -0.97 23.45
C PHE A 26 3.99 -0.47 22.01
N GLU A 27 2.85 -0.46 21.31
CA GLU A 27 2.74 0.16 19.99
C GLU A 27 3.18 1.63 20.01
N LYS A 28 2.72 2.41 21.00
CA LYS A 28 3.11 3.81 21.17
C LYS A 28 4.60 3.98 21.48
N ALA A 29 5.18 3.10 22.28
CA ALA A 29 6.61 3.12 22.58
C ALA A 29 7.44 2.89 21.31
N VAL A 30 7.09 1.87 20.52
CA VAL A 30 7.75 1.59 19.23
C VAL A 30 7.58 2.77 18.27
N ALA A 31 6.36 3.32 18.15
CA ALA A 31 6.09 4.49 17.32
C ALA A 31 6.94 5.70 17.70
N SER A 32 7.10 5.94 19.01
CA SER A 32 7.92 7.02 19.55
C SER A 32 9.39 6.86 19.17
N VAL A 33 9.96 5.66 19.33
CA VAL A 33 11.37 5.38 18.99
C VAL A 33 11.63 5.56 17.50
N LEU A 34 10.78 4.99 16.63
CA LEU A 34 10.93 5.15 15.18
C LEU A 34 10.92 6.62 14.75
N THR A 35 10.14 7.45 15.45
CA THR A 35 10.04 8.88 15.16
C THR A 35 11.22 9.67 15.74
N SER A 36 11.58 9.44 17.01
CA SER A 36 12.66 10.18 17.69
C SER A 36 14.03 9.91 17.06
N GLU A 37 14.25 8.67 16.62
CA GLU A 37 15.48 8.24 15.95
C GLU A 37 15.48 8.53 14.44
N ARG A 38 14.44 9.23 13.93
CA ARG A 38 14.30 9.61 12.52
C ARG A 38 14.43 8.43 11.55
N CYS A 39 13.93 7.26 11.94
CA CYS A 39 13.95 6.08 11.08
C CYS A 39 13.17 6.35 9.79
N ALA A 40 13.48 5.64 8.71
CA ALA A 40 12.70 5.66 7.47
C ALA A 40 11.36 4.88 7.58
N TYR A 41 10.94 4.50 8.79
CA TYR A 41 9.78 3.64 9.04
C TYR A 41 8.84 4.28 10.06
N ARG A 42 7.54 3.98 9.99
CA ARG A 42 6.53 4.41 10.96
C ARG A 42 5.62 3.27 11.38
N MET A 43 5.18 3.33 12.63
CA MET A 43 4.13 2.45 13.15
C MET A 43 2.76 2.96 12.73
N ARG A 44 1.92 2.07 12.19
CA ARG A 44 0.54 2.32 11.79
C ARG A 44 -0.31 1.08 12.02
N ASP A 45 -1.23 1.14 12.97
CA ASP A 45 -2.18 0.08 13.30
C ASP A 45 -1.50 -1.30 13.41
N GLY A 46 -0.45 -1.35 14.24
CA GLY A 46 0.37 -2.54 14.44
C GLY A 46 1.20 -2.99 13.23
N SER A 47 1.38 -2.13 12.21
CA SER A 47 2.20 -2.40 11.02
C SER A 47 3.36 -1.40 10.95
N ILE A 48 4.56 -1.88 10.60
CA ILE A 48 5.72 -1.02 10.37
C ILE A 48 5.84 -0.79 8.87
N VAL A 49 5.65 0.46 8.45
CA VAL A 49 5.60 0.84 7.04
C VAL A 49 6.74 1.80 6.68
N PRO A 50 7.37 1.69 5.50
CA PRO A 50 8.44 2.59 5.09
C PRO A 50 7.88 3.89 4.53
N TYR A 51 8.58 4.99 4.80
CA TYR A 51 8.30 6.34 4.34
C TYR A 51 9.49 6.78 3.47
N GLY A 52 9.31 6.86 2.14
CA GLY A 52 10.38 7.29 1.23
C GLY A 52 10.65 8.79 1.28
N SER A 53 9.64 9.59 1.63
CA SER A 53 9.77 10.99 2.06
C SER A 53 8.75 11.33 3.15
N GLU A 54 8.84 12.53 3.73
CA GLU A 54 7.84 13.02 4.68
C GLU A 54 6.47 13.20 4.02
N GLU A 55 6.44 13.73 2.79
CA GLU A 55 5.23 13.91 2.00
C GLU A 55 4.59 12.59 1.60
N GLU A 56 5.39 11.61 1.15
CA GLU A 56 4.89 10.27 0.86
C GLU A 56 4.31 9.61 2.12
N GLY A 57 5.02 9.76 3.22
CA GLY A 57 4.59 9.30 4.53
C GLY A 57 3.26 9.89 5.00
N GLN A 58 3.07 11.19 4.77
CA GLN A 58 1.82 11.89 5.06
C GLN A 58 0.70 11.39 4.15
N ASN A 59 0.97 11.22 2.85
CA ASN A 59 -0.01 10.69 1.90
C ASN A 59 -0.50 9.28 2.29
N ILE A 60 0.40 8.41 2.75
CA ILE A 60 0.05 7.07 3.25
C ILE A 60 -0.85 7.16 4.49
N ALA A 61 -0.52 8.05 5.42
CA ALA A 61 -1.31 8.26 6.63
C ALA A 61 -2.72 8.80 6.29
N ASP A 62 -2.80 9.78 5.41
CA ASP A 62 -4.06 10.38 4.98
C ASP A 62 -4.93 9.40 4.22
N ALA A 63 -4.34 8.54 3.37
CA ALA A 63 -5.06 7.46 2.70
C ALA A 63 -5.65 6.46 3.70
N ALA A 64 -4.84 5.98 4.67
CA ALA A 64 -5.30 5.06 5.70
C ALA A 64 -6.43 5.66 6.55
N ASN A 65 -6.29 6.93 6.96
CA ASN A 65 -7.30 7.65 7.71
C ASN A 65 -8.59 7.83 6.89
N SER A 66 -8.48 8.21 5.61
CA SER A 66 -9.64 8.41 4.72
C SER A 66 -10.44 7.11 4.54
N LEU A 67 -9.75 5.98 4.39
CA LEU A 67 -10.38 4.66 4.31
C LEU A 67 -11.09 4.29 5.62
N ASP A 68 -10.50 4.62 6.77
CA ASP A 68 -11.10 4.38 8.08
C ASP A 68 -12.42 5.17 8.25
N HIS A 69 -12.38 6.47 7.98
CA HIS A 69 -13.55 7.35 8.05
C HIS A 69 -14.67 6.92 7.08
N ALA A 70 -14.30 6.41 5.90
CA ALA A 70 -15.24 5.92 4.91
C ALA A 70 -15.74 4.47 5.19
N GLY A 71 -15.36 3.85 6.32
CA GLY A 71 -15.76 2.49 6.68
C GLY A 71 -15.20 1.41 5.75
N MET A 72 -14.08 1.69 5.07
CA MET A 72 -13.44 0.82 4.08
C MET A 72 -12.33 -0.04 4.72
N THR A 73 -12.65 -0.75 5.80
CA THR A 73 -11.68 -1.51 6.61
C THR A 73 -10.90 -2.55 5.82
N GLY A 74 -11.52 -3.18 4.81
CA GLY A 74 -10.85 -4.12 3.90
C GLY A 74 -9.74 -3.47 3.07
N ALA A 75 -10.01 -2.30 2.49
CA ALA A 75 -9.01 -1.55 1.73
C ALA A 75 -7.87 -1.06 2.63
N LYS A 76 -8.20 -0.58 3.83
CA LYS A 76 -7.21 -0.14 4.82
C LYS A 76 -6.27 -1.28 5.21
N ARG A 77 -6.83 -2.47 5.45
CA ARG A 77 -6.04 -3.66 5.76
C ARG A 77 -5.08 -4.03 4.62
N HIS A 78 -5.52 -3.98 3.37
CA HIS A 78 -4.63 -4.21 2.22
C HIS A 78 -3.51 -3.18 2.14
N LEU A 79 -3.81 -1.90 2.37
CA LEU A 79 -2.82 -0.83 2.37
C LEU A 79 -1.75 -1.04 3.45
N LEU A 80 -2.16 -1.37 4.68
CA LEU A 80 -1.22 -1.61 5.78
C LEU A 80 -0.39 -2.88 5.56
N ASN A 81 -1.01 -3.94 5.05
CA ASN A 81 -0.33 -5.18 4.69
C ASN A 81 0.72 -4.95 3.59
N ALA A 82 0.41 -4.11 2.60
CA ALA A 82 1.37 -3.73 1.56
C ALA A 82 2.62 -3.06 2.13
N GLY A 83 2.45 -2.19 3.13
CA GLY A 83 3.56 -1.56 3.84
C GLY A 83 4.39 -2.55 4.66
N SER A 84 3.75 -3.49 5.37
CA SER A 84 4.46 -4.56 6.09
C SER A 84 5.27 -5.46 5.14
N LEU A 85 4.70 -5.84 3.99
CA LEU A 85 5.39 -6.65 2.98
C LEU A 85 6.59 -5.91 2.39
N LEU A 86 6.46 -4.59 2.16
CA LEU A 86 7.56 -3.75 1.69
C LEU A 86 8.70 -3.74 2.71
N THR A 87 8.39 -3.51 3.99
CA THR A 87 9.37 -3.57 5.09
C THR A 87 10.03 -4.95 5.21
N ALA A 88 9.29 -6.02 4.93
CA ALA A 88 9.79 -7.40 4.97
C ALA A 88 10.63 -7.79 3.75
N GLY A 89 10.75 -6.92 2.74
CA GLY A 89 11.46 -7.20 1.49
C GLY A 89 10.65 -8.03 0.48
N ASP A 90 9.36 -8.28 0.72
CA ASP A 90 8.45 -8.90 -0.25
C ASP A 90 7.86 -7.82 -1.18
N PHE A 91 8.69 -7.34 -2.10
CA PHE A 91 8.34 -6.25 -3.02
C PHE A 91 7.19 -6.60 -3.95
N SER A 92 7.14 -7.83 -4.46
CA SER A 92 6.04 -8.29 -5.31
C SER A 92 4.74 -8.40 -4.53
N GLY A 93 4.80 -8.92 -3.30
CA GLY A 93 3.67 -8.93 -2.37
C GLY A 93 3.16 -7.53 -2.05
N SER A 94 4.05 -6.58 -1.78
CA SER A 94 3.72 -5.18 -1.52
C SER A 94 2.98 -4.51 -2.69
N VAL A 95 3.49 -4.67 -3.92
CA VAL A 95 2.83 -4.15 -5.13
C VAL A 95 1.42 -4.73 -5.28
N ARG A 96 1.28 -6.05 -5.12
CA ARG A 96 -0.01 -6.73 -5.24
C ARG A 96 -1.03 -6.24 -4.20
N GLU A 97 -0.62 -6.13 -2.94
CA GLU A 97 -1.51 -5.66 -1.87
C GLU A 97 -1.85 -4.17 -1.99
N SER A 98 -0.92 -3.34 -2.48
CA SER A 98 -1.18 -1.92 -2.78
C SER A 98 -2.32 -1.77 -3.79
N ILE A 99 -2.33 -2.64 -4.81
CA ILE A 99 -3.37 -2.65 -5.85
C ILE A 99 -4.68 -3.22 -5.32
N HIS A 100 -4.64 -4.27 -4.50
CA HIS A 100 -5.84 -4.76 -3.83
C HIS A 100 -6.50 -3.67 -2.97
N ALA A 101 -5.72 -2.79 -2.33
CA ALA A 101 -6.26 -1.64 -1.60
C ALA A 101 -6.98 -0.65 -2.53
N VAL A 102 -6.37 -0.29 -3.67
CA VAL A 102 -6.99 0.55 -4.71
C VAL A 102 -8.27 -0.08 -5.23
N GLU A 103 -8.22 -1.34 -5.64
CA GLU A 103 -9.38 -2.04 -6.19
C GLU A 103 -10.50 -2.15 -5.15
N SER A 104 -10.19 -2.48 -3.90
CA SER A 104 -11.18 -2.55 -2.82
C SER A 104 -11.85 -1.19 -2.60
N THR A 105 -11.10 -0.10 -2.69
CA THR A 105 -11.60 1.27 -2.58
C THR A 105 -12.53 1.59 -3.75
N ALA A 106 -12.06 1.38 -4.98
CA ALA A 106 -12.79 1.66 -6.21
C ALA A 106 -14.10 0.85 -6.31
N ARG A 107 -14.07 -0.44 -5.94
CA ARG A 107 -15.27 -1.30 -5.88
C ARG A 107 -16.27 -0.80 -4.86
N LYS A 108 -15.81 -0.35 -3.69
CA LYS A 108 -16.70 0.18 -2.64
C LYS A 108 -17.41 1.47 -3.06
N ILE A 109 -16.74 2.32 -3.83
CA ILE A 109 -17.28 3.59 -4.33
C ILE A 109 -18.25 3.36 -5.50
N THR A 110 -17.88 2.53 -6.45
CA THR A 110 -18.58 2.43 -7.75
C THR A 110 -19.51 1.23 -7.89
N GLY A 111 -19.31 0.18 -7.08
CA GLY A 111 -19.98 -1.11 -7.25
C GLY A 111 -19.47 -1.96 -8.42
N ALA A 112 -18.43 -1.50 -9.15
CA ALA A 112 -17.86 -2.22 -10.27
C ALA A 112 -17.12 -3.51 -9.86
N ASN A 113 -16.84 -4.42 -10.80
CA ASN A 113 -16.13 -5.67 -10.52
C ASN A 113 -14.63 -5.58 -10.79
N SER A 114 -14.21 -4.63 -11.64
CA SER A 114 -12.82 -4.38 -11.98
C SER A 114 -12.44 -2.91 -11.83
N LEU A 115 -11.14 -2.62 -11.67
CA LEU A 115 -10.66 -1.24 -11.62
C LEU A 115 -10.92 -0.50 -12.95
N LYS A 116 -10.81 -1.20 -14.08
CA LYS A 116 -11.12 -0.62 -15.41
C LYS A 116 -12.57 -0.17 -15.51
N GLU A 117 -13.50 -0.99 -15.04
CA GLU A 117 -14.92 -0.63 -14.95
C GLU A 117 -15.14 0.51 -13.95
N ALA A 118 -14.51 0.45 -12.78
CA ALA A 118 -14.61 1.50 -11.77
C ALA A 118 -14.16 2.87 -12.30
N LEU A 119 -13.06 2.91 -13.06
CA LEU A 119 -12.59 4.15 -13.71
C LEU A 119 -13.58 4.69 -14.74
N ALA A 120 -14.29 3.82 -15.46
CA ALA A 120 -15.32 4.24 -16.40
C ALA A 120 -16.55 4.81 -15.67
N GLU A 121 -16.97 4.20 -14.55
CA GLU A 121 -18.05 4.72 -13.71
C GLU A 121 -17.67 6.04 -13.04
N LEU A 122 -16.46 6.15 -12.50
CA LEU A 122 -15.93 7.40 -11.94
C LEU A 122 -15.92 8.53 -12.98
N GLY A 123 -15.60 8.23 -14.24
CA GLY A 123 -15.61 9.22 -15.32
C GLY A 123 -16.99 9.83 -15.60
N LYS A 124 -18.08 9.20 -15.14
CA LYS A 124 -19.45 9.73 -15.23
C LYS A 124 -19.79 10.68 -14.06
N ILE A 125 -19.10 10.53 -12.94
CA ILE A 125 -19.33 11.28 -11.69
C ILE A 125 -18.36 12.46 -11.61
N HIS A 126 -17.10 12.23 -11.99
CA HIS A 126 -16.02 13.20 -12.02
C HIS A 126 -15.37 13.19 -13.40
N GLU A 127 -15.47 14.30 -14.14
CA GLU A 127 -14.93 14.37 -15.49
C GLU A 127 -13.40 14.19 -15.48
N MET A 128 -12.94 13.05 -15.99
CA MET A 128 -11.52 12.73 -16.12
C MET A 128 -11.09 12.83 -17.57
N HIS A 129 -10.02 13.58 -17.83
CA HIS A 129 -9.44 13.68 -19.17
C HIS A 129 -9.07 12.29 -19.70
N PRO A 130 -9.39 11.92 -20.95
CA PRO A 130 -9.18 10.57 -21.48
C PRO A 130 -7.74 10.05 -21.35
N ALA A 131 -6.75 10.93 -21.49
CA ALA A 131 -5.35 10.56 -21.32
C ALA A 131 -5.01 10.16 -19.87
N PHE A 132 -5.64 10.80 -18.88
CA PHE A 132 -5.46 10.46 -17.47
C PHE A 132 -6.03 9.06 -17.18
N THR A 133 -7.28 8.80 -17.61
CA THR A 133 -7.92 7.48 -17.49
C THR A 133 -7.11 6.39 -18.19
N LYS A 134 -6.56 6.68 -19.38
CA LYS A 134 -5.68 5.73 -20.09
C LYS A 134 -4.39 5.46 -19.29
N GLY A 135 -3.79 6.48 -18.70
CA GLY A 135 -2.60 6.36 -17.84
C GLY A 135 -2.85 5.46 -16.62
N LEU A 136 -3.95 5.69 -15.90
CA LEU A 136 -4.33 4.85 -14.75
C LEU A 136 -4.55 3.38 -15.17
N ASN A 137 -5.28 3.15 -16.27
CA ASN A 137 -5.47 1.79 -16.78
C ASN A 137 -4.16 1.09 -17.14
N ALA A 138 -3.20 1.81 -17.75
CA ALA A 138 -1.89 1.25 -18.08
C ALA A 138 -1.06 0.94 -16.82
N LEU A 139 -1.01 1.90 -15.87
CA LEU A 139 -0.25 1.76 -14.62
C LEU A 139 -0.72 0.57 -13.80
N TYR A 140 -2.04 0.38 -13.67
CA TYR A 140 -2.60 -0.71 -12.87
C TYR A 140 -2.75 -2.02 -13.64
N GLY A 141 -2.92 -1.96 -14.97
CA GLY A 141 -2.95 -3.13 -15.85
C GLY A 141 -1.62 -3.87 -15.93
N TYR A 142 -0.50 -3.17 -15.71
CA TYR A 142 0.86 -3.72 -15.65
C TYR A 142 1.00 -4.93 -14.68
N THR A 143 0.18 -4.99 -13.62
CA THR A 143 0.21 -6.10 -12.64
C THR A 143 -0.72 -7.26 -12.97
N SER A 144 -1.60 -7.08 -13.97
CA SER A 144 -2.42 -8.14 -14.55
C SER A 144 -1.68 -8.92 -15.63
N ASP A 145 -0.78 -8.25 -16.37
CA ASP A 145 -0.08 -8.82 -17.54
C ASP A 145 1.35 -9.32 -17.22
N ALA A 146 1.98 -8.84 -16.14
CA ALA A 146 3.30 -9.33 -15.75
C ALA A 146 3.17 -10.71 -15.09
N GLY A 147 3.48 -11.77 -15.85
CA GLY A 147 3.58 -13.16 -15.38
C GLY A 147 4.59 -13.42 -14.26
N GLY A 148 5.11 -12.38 -13.58
CA GLY A 148 5.98 -12.43 -12.41
C GLY A 148 5.44 -11.76 -11.14
N ILE A 149 4.40 -10.90 -11.23
CA ILE A 149 3.87 -10.17 -10.04
C ILE A 149 2.78 -10.97 -9.30
N ARG A 150 1.99 -11.79 -10.01
CA ARG A 150 1.00 -12.71 -9.41
C ARG A 150 1.44 -14.18 -9.38
N HIS A 151 2.42 -14.57 -10.19
CA HIS A 151 2.97 -15.93 -10.24
C HIS A 151 4.50 -15.84 -10.37
N PRO A 152 5.28 -16.12 -9.32
CA PRO A 152 6.72 -16.30 -9.50
C PRO A 152 6.91 -17.58 -10.33
N VAL A 153 7.10 -17.45 -11.65
CA VAL A 153 7.49 -18.58 -12.49
C VAL A 153 8.96 -18.84 -12.16
N VAL A 154 9.21 -20.00 -11.55
CA VAL A 154 10.48 -20.41 -10.92
C VAL A 154 11.64 -20.57 -11.93
N ASP A 155 11.37 -20.50 -13.24
CA ASP A 155 12.35 -20.90 -14.27
C ASP A 155 12.48 -19.95 -15.48
N ASP A 156 11.80 -18.80 -15.49
CA ASP A 156 11.96 -17.84 -16.60
C ASP A 156 12.57 -16.54 -16.12
N ALA A 157 13.37 -15.90 -16.99
CA ALA A 157 14.00 -14.59 -16.80
C ALA A 157 12.98 -13.44 -16.75
N GLY A 158 11.95 -13.57 -15.92
CA GLY A 158 10.84 -12.67 -15.77
C GLY A 158 11.21 -11.38 -15.05
N PHE A 159 10.32 -10.39 -15.18
CA PHE A 159 10.46 -9.10 -14.51
C PHE A 159 10.49 -9.29 -12.98
N THR A 160 11.61 -8.93 -12.35
CA THR A 160 11.74 -8.87 -10.89
C THR A 160 11.38 -7.48 -10.39
N VAL A 161 10.37 -7.41 -9.53
CA VAL A 161 10.02 -6.18 -8.79
C VAL A 161 11.15 -5.86 -7.81
N ARG A 162 11.72 -4.66 -7.91
CA ARG A 162 12.73 -4.15 -6.99
C ARG A 162 12.09 -3.25 -5.94
N GLU A 163 12.83 -2.96 -4.88
CA GLU A 163 12.39 -2.07 -3.81
C GLU A 163 11.86 -0.73 -4.32
N ALA A 164 12.60 -0.09 -5.25
CA ALA A 164 12.19 1.19 -5.84
C ALA A 164 10.85 1.10 -6.59
N ASP A 165 10.58 -0.03 -7.25
CA ASP A 165 9.31 -0.27 -7.95
C ASP A 165 8.17 -0.40 -6.94
N ALA A 166 8.40 -1.14 -5.85
CA ALA A 166 7.39 -1.35 -4.81
C ALA A 166 7.13 -0.09 -3.97
N LEU A 167 8.16 0.69 -3.66
CA LEU A 167 8.04 1.98 -2.98
C LEU A 167 7.21 2.94 -3.84
N PHE A 168 7.55 3.09 -5.12
CA PHE A 168 6.78 3.90 -6.05
C PHE A 168 5.31 3.46 -6.12
N MET A 169 5.06 2.16 -6.27
CA MET A 169 3.70 1.64 -6.35
C MET A 169 2.92 1.82 -5.05
N PHE A 170 3.55 1.66 -3.90
CA PHE A 170 2.91 1.88 -2.59
C PHE A 170 2.47 3.33 -2.43
N GLY A 171 3.37 4.29 -2.67
CA GLY A 171 3.06 5.72 -2.65
C GLY A 171 2.01 6.13 -3.68
N ALA A 172 2.12 5.62 -4.92
CA ALA A 172 1.16 5.90 -5.99
C ALA A 172 -0.25 5.36 -5.66
N CYS A 173 -0.34 4.17 -5.08
CA CYS A 173 -1.61 3.59 -4.64
C CYS A 173 -2.22 4.38 -3.49
N ALA A 174 -1.42 4.81 -2.51
CA ALA A 174 -1.91 5.67 -1.43
C ALA A 174 -2.49 6.99 -1.95
N ALA A 175 -1.76 7.66 -2.86
CA ALA A 175 -2.24 8.88 -3.50
C ALA A 175 -3.53 8.65 -4.30
N PHE A 176 -3.63 7.53 -5.02
CA PHE A 176 -4.81 7.21 -5.81
C PHE A 176 -6.02 6.86 -4.93
N ILE A 177 -5.82 6.16 -3.81
CA ILE A 177 -6.87 5.93 -2.80
C ILE A 177 -7.41 7.26 -2.27
N ALA A 178 -6.53 8.19 -1.90
CA ALA A 178 -6.93 9.51 -1.42
C ALA A 178 -7.74 10.28 -2.48
N PHE A 179 -7.32 10.22 -3.75
CA PHE A 179 -8.08 10.75 -4.88
C PHE A 179 -9.47 10.12 -4.98
N LEU A 180 -9.56 8.78 -4.97
CA LEU A 180 -10.82 8.04 -5.08
C LEU A 180 -11.81 8.44 -3.98
N VAL A 181 -11.36 8.49 -2.73
CA VAL A 181 -12.23 8.89 -1.61
C VAL A 181 -12.70 10.32 -1.78
N ARG A 182 -11.82 11.25 -2.19
CA ARG A 182 -12.17 12.65 -2.42
C ARG A 182 -13.25 12.82 -3.50
N VAL A 183 -13.05 12.23 -4.68
CA VAL A 183 -14.02 12.36 -5.78
C VAL A 183 -15.35 11.63 -5.53
N SER A 184 -15.40 10.73 -4.54
CA SER A 184 -16.64 10.06 -4.14
C SER A 184 -17.46 10.80 -3.09
N GLY A 185 -16.82 11.76 -2.39
CA GLY A 185 -17.46 12.58 -1.36
C GLY A 185 -17.96 13.94 -1.87
N ASP A 186 -17.58 14.31 -3.10
CA ASP A 186 -18.11 15.45 -3.85
C ASP A 186 -19.38 15.05 -4.61
#